data_AF-A0A971U602-F1
#
_entry.id   AF-A0A971U602-F1
#
_cell.length_a   1.000
_cell.length_b   1.000
_cell.length_c   1.000
_cell.angle_alpha   90.00
_cell.angle_beta   90.00
_cell.angle_gamma   90.00
#
_symmetry.space_group_name_H-M   'P 1'
#
loop_
_entity.id
_entity.type
_entity.pdbx_description
1 polymer ?
#
loop_
_entity_poly.entity_id
_entity_poly.type
_entity_poly.pdbx_seq_one_letter_code
_entity_poly.pdbx_strand_id
1 'polypeptide(L)'
;TNEDWVDLATAIAGKQMTFVDNWAGLGDKLSVDAWFNEERIWPYSPDNIHSNTVGWNALATGNTQYDHSLFRGFNEYGFWWSSTQKNETQAYYRYIHSENDFCPMNFTSKEHFGASVRCVRLVK
;
A
#
# COMPACT_ATOMS: atom_id res chain seq x y z
N THR A 1 -3.91 5.99 10.84
CA THR A 1 -4.73 4.98 11.53
C THR A 1 -5.57 4.26 10.49
N ASN A 2 -6.38 3.27 10.90
CA ASN A 2 -7.37 2.67 10.01
C ASN A 2 -8.36 3.72 9.50
N GLU A 3 -8.71 4.69 10.34
CA GLU A 3 -9.56 5.84 10.00
C GLU A 3 -8.88 6.72 8.94
N ASP A 4 -7.61 7.11 9.11
CA ASP A 4 -6.91 7.91 8.09
C ASP A 4 -6.86 7.20 6.73
N TRP A 5 -6.68 5.88 6.75
CA TRP A 5 -6.75 5.05 5.54
C TRP A 5 -8.15 5.10 4.91
N VAL A 6 -9.20 4.94 5.70
CA VAL A 6 -10.59 5.05 5.23
C VAL A 6 -10.89 6.42 4.66
N ASP A 7 -10.40 7.49 5.29
CA ASP A 7 -10.59 8.87 4.81
C ASP A 7 -9.91 9.08 3.46
N LEU A 8 -8.68 8.57 3.29
CA LEU A 8 -7.98 8.58 2.01
C LEU A 8 -8.79 7.85 0.94
N ALA A 9 -9.21 6.61 1.20
CA ALA A 9 -9.94 5.82 0.22
C ALA A 9 -11.31 6.43 -0.12
N THR A 10 -12.00 6.97 0.88
CA THR A 10 -13.30 7.65 0.70
C THR A 10 -13.15 8.89 -0.18
N ALA A 11 -12.11 9.69 0.06
CA ALA A 11 -11.80 10.86 -0.75
C ALA A 11 -11.49 10.49 -2.21
N ILE A 12 -10.73 9.42 -2.45
CA ILE A 12 -10.36 8.96 -3.80
C ILE A 12 -11.55 8.31 -4.53
N ALA A 13 -12.37 7.55 -3.81
CA ALA A 13 -13.48 6.80 -4.39
C ALA A 13 -14.73 7.67 -4.63
N GLY A 14 -14.84 8.82 -3.95
CA GLY A 14 -16.04 9.67 -3.99
C GLY A 14 -17.26 9.04 -3.32
N LYS A 15 -17.05 8.00 -2.50
CA LYS A 15 -18.09 7.29 -1.73
C LYS A 15 -17.48 6.73 -0.45
N GLN A 16 -18.30 6.51 0.56
CA GLN A 16 -17.84 5.91 1.82
C GLN A 16 -17.21 4.53 1.56
N MET A 17 -15.98 4.38 2.01
CA MET A 17 -15.25 3.11 1.98
C MET A 17 -15.15 2.53 3.40
N THR A 18 -14.88 1.23 3.51
CA THR A 18 -14.54 0.61 4.80
C THR A 18 -13.10 0.16 4.82
N PHE A 19 -12.56 -0.06 6.02
CA PHE A 19 -11.16 -0.46 6.15
C PHE A 19 -10.90 -1.88 5.62
N VAL A 20 -11.85 -2.80 5.75
CA VAL A 20 -11.64 -4.23 5.38
C VAL A 20 -11.81 -4.51 3.89
N ASP A 21 -12.30 -3.54 3.11
CA ASP A 21 -12.51 -3.69 1.67
C ASP A 21 -11.17 -3.76 0.90
N ASN A 22 -11.19 -4.47 -0.22
CA ASN A 22 -10.04 -4.61 -1.11
C ASN A 22 -9.72 -3.37 -1.96
N TRP A 23 -10.60 -2.36 -1.93
CA TRP A 23 -10.42 -1.07 -2.62
C TRP A 23 -10.03 -1.22 -4.11
N ALA A 24 -10.87 -1.94 -4.87
CA ALA A 24 -10.72 -2.12 -6.32
C ALA A 24 -10.57 -0.77 -7.05
N GLY A 25 -9.60 -0.68 -7.98
CA GLY A 25 -9.27 0.52 -8.73
C GLY A 25 -8.48 1.59 -7.98
N LEU A 26 -8.32 1.49 -6.65
CA LEU A 26 -7.55 2.49 -5.89
C LEU A 26 -6.05 2.22 -5.94
N GLY A 27 -5.62 0.98 -6.17
CA GLY A 27 -4.22 0.61 -6.34
C GLY A 27 -3.56 1.39 -7.47
N ASP A 28 -4.20 1.47 -8.64
CA ASP A 28 -3.75 2.29 -9.77
C ASP A 28 -3.64 3.77 -9.42
N LYS A 29 -4.69 4.34 -8.83
CA LYS A 29 -4.73 5.76 -8.47
C LYS A 29 -3.67 6.15 -7.43
N LEU A 30 -3.28 5.22 -6.57
CA LEU A 30 -2.32 5.44 -5.47
C LEU A 30 -0.88 5.19 -5.91
N SER A 31 -0.63 4.18 -6.75
CA SER A 31 0.70 3.79 -7.21
C SER A 31 1.19 4.65 -8.36
N VAL A 32 2.52 4.81 -8.46
CA VAL A 32 3.16 5.71 -9.43
C VAL A 32 4.08 4.97 -10.38
N ASP A 33 3.98 5.28 -11.68
CA ASP A 33 4.97 4.89 -12.69
C ASP A 33 6.30 5.63 -12.45
N ALA A 34 7.07 5.14 -11.49
CA ALA A 34 8.38 5.67 -11.10
C ALA A 34 9.51 4.82 -11.70
N TRP A 35 10.63 5.49 -11.98
CA TRP A 35 11.78 4.92 -12.65
C TRP A 35 13.05 5.17 -11.84
N PHE A 36 13.95 4.19 -11.82
CA PHE A 36 15.29 4.31 -11.25
C PHE A 36 16.30 3.70 -12.22
N ASN A 37 17.26 4.50 -12.68
CA ASN A 37 18.27 4.07 -13.67
C ASN A 37 17.66 3.39 -14.91
N GLU A 38 16.64 4.02 -15.51
CA GLU A 38 15.93 3.51 -16.70
C GLU A 38 15.13 2.21 -16.48
N GLU A 39 15.07 1.71 -15.25
CA GLU A 39 14.23 0.59 -14.86
C GLU A 39 12.96 1.08 -14.15
N ARG A 40 11.80 0.50 -14.49
CA ARG A 40 10.56 0.79 -13.78
C ARG A 40 10.61 0.17 -12.39
N ILE A 41 10.16 0.92 -11.39
CA ILE A 41 9.96 0.40 -10.03
C ILE A 41 8.78 -0.57 -10.01
N TRP A 42 7.66 -0.21 -10.64
CA TRP A 42 6.57 -1.15 -10.87
C TRP A 42 6.66 -1.72 -12.30
N PRO A 43 6.74 -3.05 -12.48
CA PRO A 43 6.60 -3.69 -13.76
C PRO A 43 5.32 -3.25 -14.45
N TYR A 44 5.35 -3.17 -15.78
CA TYR A 44 4.15 -2.88 -16.54
C TYR A 44 3.10 -3.97 -16.32
N SER A 45 1.88 -3.55 -15.97
CA SER A 45 0.69 -4.39 -15.97
C SER A 45 -0.44 -3.72 -16.76
N PRO A 46 -1.15 -4.43 -17.64
CA PRO A 46 -2.35 -3.90 -18.28
C PRO A 46 -3.49 -3.66 -17.28
N ASP A 47 -3.47 -4.36 -16.14
CA ASP A 47 -4.51 -4.30 -15.10
C ASP A 47 -4.19 -3.28 -14.00
N ASN A 48 -2.97 -2.72 -13.98
CA ASN A 48 -2.57 -1.63 -13.10
C ASN A 48 -1.46 -0.81 -13.78
N ILE A 49 -1.83 0.37 -14.29
CA ILE A 49 -0.90 1.23 -15.04
C ILE A 49 -0.16 2.23 -14.13
N HIS A 50 -0.41 2.20 -12.82
CA HIS A 50 0.23 3.05 -11.81
C HIS A 50 0.07 4.55 -12.10
N SER A 51 -1.17 4.99 -12.37
CA SER A 51 -1.51 6.34 -12.83
C SER A 51 -1.24 7.47 -11.83
N ASN A 52 -1.21 7.17 -10.52
CA ASN A 52 -0.97 8.13 -9.43
C ASN A 52 -1.82 9.41 -9.49
N THR A 53 -3.07 9.31 -9.93
CA THR A 53 -3.96 10.47 -10.15
C THR A 53 -4.20 11.33 -8.91
N VAL A 54 -3.81 10.87 -7.71
CA VAL A 54 -4.01 11.57 -6.43
C VAL A 54 -2.71 12.00 -5.74
N GLY A 55 -1.55 11.74 -6.35
CA GLY A 55 -0.25 12.22 -5.87
C GLY A 55 0.20 11.58 -4.54
N TRP A 56 -0.31 10.40 -4.18
CA TRP A 56 0.15 9.69 -2.99
C TRP A 56 1.51 8.99 -3.23
N ASN A 57 1.83 8.66 -4.48
CA ASN A 57 3.12 8.13 -4.95
C ASN A 57 3.52 6.79 -4.32
N ALA A 58 2.65 5.78 -4.35
CA ALA A 58 2.99 4.45 -3.83
C ALA A 58 4.12 3.79 -4.65
N LEU A 59 5.15 3.30 -3.97
CA LEU A 59 6.30 2.61 -4.57
C LEU A 59 6.36 1.13 -4.17
N ALA A 60 6.88 0.29 -5.06
CA ALA A 60 7.06 -1.15 -4.85
C ALA A 60 8.26 -1.46 -3.94
N THR A 61 8.17 -1.09 -2.66
CA THR A 61 9.31 -1.18 -1.73
C THR A 61 9.51 -2.58 -1.15
N GLY A 62 8.63 -3.54 -1.42
CA GLY A 62 8.65 -4.85 -0.77
C GLY A 62 8.44 -4.79 0.75
N ASN A 63 8.80 -5.87 1.43
CA ASN A 63 8.70 -6.05 2.87
C ASN A 63 9.87 -6.89 3.44
N THR A 64 10.05 -6.83 4.76
CA THR A 64 10.91 -7.78 5.47
C THR A 64 10.08 -8.83 6.21
N GLN A 65 10.56 -10.06 6.28
CA GLN A 65 9.91 -11.23 6.87
C GLN A 65 10.92 -12.04 7.69
N TYR A 66 10.43 -13.02 8.46
CA TYR A 66 11.24 -13.95 9.27
C TYR A 66 12.26 -13.21 10.15
N ASP A 67 11.80 -12.44 11.13
CA ASP A 67 12.67 -11.68 12.04
C ASP A 67 13.60 -10.73 11.29
N HIS A 68 13.09 -10.15 10.21
CA HIS A 68 13.81 -9.24 9.32
C HIS A 68 15.02 -9.86 8.59
N SER A 69 15.20 -11.19 8.65
CA SER A 69 16.30 -11.87 7.96
C SER A 69 16.11 -11.99 6.44
N LEU A 70 14.89 -11.76 5.96
CA LEU A 70 14.54 -11.88 4.54
C LEU A 70 13.81 -10.63 4.06
N PHE A 71 14.28 -10.06 2.96
CA PHE A 71 13.59 -9.01 2.22
C PHE A 71 13.05 -9.55 0.89
N ARG A 72 11.79 -9.26 0.56
CA ARG A 72 11.09 -9.76 -0.65
C ARG A 72 10.09 -8.75 -1.21
N GLY A 73 9.63 -9.03 -2.43
CA GLY A 73 8.58 -8.25 -3.11
C GLY A 73 9.03 -6.89 -3.61
N PHE A 74 10.34 -6.61 -3.62
CA PHE A 74 10.88 -5.43 -4.28
C PHE A 74 10.50 -5.45 -5.76
N ASN A 75 10.04 -4.31 -6.28
CA ASN A 75 9.50 -4.19 -7.63
C ASN A 75 8.26 -5.07 -7.93
N GLU A 76 7.59 -5.63 -6.93
CA GLU A 76 6.36 -6.41 -7.15
C GLU A 76 5.25 -5.98 -6.20
N TYR A 77 5.61 -5.61 -4.98
CA TYR A 77 4.68 -5.22 -3.94
C TYR A 77 5.13 -3.93 -3.27
N GLY A 78 4.15 -3.13 -2.89
CA GLY A 78 4.33 -2.06 -1.90
C GLY A 78 3.53 -2.42 -0.65
N PHE A 79 4.12 -2.20 0.53
CA PHE A 79 3.48 -2.48 1.82
C PHE A 79 3.57 -1.25 2.71
N TRP A 80 2.46 -0.89 3.36
CA TRP A 80 2.41 0.25 4.27
C TRP A 80 1.65 -0.06 5.55
N TRP A 81 2.26 0.24 6.69
CA TRP A 81 1.61 0.08 7.99
C TRP A 81 0.42 1.03 8.16
N SER A 82 -0.62 0.55 8.83
CA SER A 82 -1.55 1.40 9.57
C SER A 82 -0.98 1.69 10.95
N SER A 83 -1.20 2.90 11.46
CA SER A 83 -0.86 3.24 12.86
C SER A 83 -1.83 2.64 13.88
N THR A 84 -2.91 1.98 13.43
CA THR A 84 -3.81 1.22 14.30
C THR A 84 -3.30 -0.20 14.46
N GLN A 85 -3.03 -0.60 15.70
CA GLN A 85 -2.72 -1.99 16.02
C GLN A 85 -3.97 -2.87 15.94
N LYS A 86 -3.78 -4.16 15.63
CA LYS A 86 -4.85 -5.17 15.74
C LYS A 86 -4.97 -5.69 17.16
N ASN A 87 -3.83 -5.94 17.80
CA ASN A 87 -3.71 -6.40 19.19
C ASN A 87 -2.26 -6.14 19.67
N GLU A 88 -1.91 -6.69 20.83
CA GLU A 88 -0.61 -6.50 21.48
C GLU A 88 0.58 -6.96 20.63
N THR A 89 0.41 -7.95 19.74
CA THR A 89 1.50 -8.52 18.94
C THR A 89 1.37 -8.24 17.44
N GLN A 90 0.21 -7.78 16.97
CA GLN A 90 -0.08 -7.61 15.54
C GLN A 90 -0.54 -6.19 15.17
N ALA A 91 -0.20 -5.77 13.96
CA ALA A 91 -0.66 -4.52 13.35
C ALA A 91 -1.23 -4.74 11.96
N TYR A 92 -2.08 -3.80 11.54
CA TYR A 92 -2.67 -3.79 10.21
C TYR A 92 -1.74 -3.13 9.20
N TYR A 93 -1.72 -3.62 7.97
CA TYR A 93 -1.04 -2.99 6.84
C TYR A 93 -1.91 -3.05 5.58
N ARG A 94 -1.60 -2.19 4.62
CA ARG A 94 -2.10 -2.26 3.25
C ARG A 94 -1.00 -2.63 2.28
N TYR A 95 -1.40 -3.19 1.16
CA TYR A 95 -0.46 -3.51 0.10
C TYR A 95 -1.10 -3.37 -1.28
N ILE A 96 -0.24 -3.23 -2.29
CA ILE A 96 -0.59 -3.23 -3.72
C ILE A 96 0.40 -4.18 -4.39
N HIS A 97 -0.09 -5.01 -5.31
CA HIS A 97 0.75 -5.82 -6.20
C HIS A 97 0.84 -5.15 -7.58
N SER A 98 1.96 -5.30 -8.28
CA SER A 98 2.20 -4.73 -9.61
C SER A 98 1.12 -5.13 -10.62
N GLU A 99 0.58 -6.35 -10.51
CA GLU A 99 -0.36 -6.87 -11.52
C GLU A 99 -1.83 -6.58 -11.23
N ASN A 100 -2.20 -5.87 -10.15
CA ASN A 100 -3.61 -5.55 -9.90
C ASN A 100 -3.83 -4.18 -9.28
N ASP A 101 -5.00 -3.62 -9.52
CA ASP A 101 -5.42 -2.29 -9.07
C ASP A 101 -6.11 -2.31 -7.69
N PHE A 102 -6.03 -3.42 -6.95
CA PHE A 102 -6.57 -3.52 -5.60
C PHE A 102 -5.61 -2.91 -4.58
N CYS A 103 -6.16 -2.41 -3.47
CA CYS A 103 -5.40 -1.99 -2.29
C CYS A 103 -5.98 -2.61 -1.02
N PRO A 104 -5.87 -3.95 -0.87
CA PRO A 104 -6.38 -4.68 0.29
C PRO A 104 -5.64 -4.33 1.57
N MET A 105 -6.23 -4.77 2.69
CA MET A 105 -5.59 -4.77 3.99
C MET A 105 -5.32 -6.19 4.47
N ASN A 106 -4.33 -6.34 5.35
CA ASN A 106 -4.10 -7.56 6.13
C ASN A 106 -3.45 -7.17 7.48
N PHE A 107 -3.08 -8.15 8.30
CA PHE A 107 -2.36 -7.94 9.56
C PHE A 107 -1.29 -9.01 9.77
N THR A 108 -0.26 -8.67 10.53
CA THR A 108 0.84 -9.58 10.84
C THR A 108 1.57 -9.13 12.10
N SER A 109 2.58 -9.89 12.53
CA SER A 109 3.42 -9.57 13.69
C SER A 109 4.08 -8.20 13.54
N LYS A 110 4.09 -7.43 14.64
CA LYS A 110 4.84 -6.16 14.75
C LYS A 110 6.35 -6.38 14.88
N GLU A 111 6.76 -7.56 15.36
CA GLU A 111 8.15 -7.87 15.69
C GLU A 111 8.88 -8.60 14.55
N HIS A 112 8.15 -9.33 13.70
CA HIS A 112 8.76 -10.25 12.73
C HIS A 112 8.55 -9.83 11.27
N PHE A 113 7.88 -8.70 11.05
CA PHE A 113 7.54 -8.18 9.72
C PHE A 113 7.86 -6.69 9.62
N GLY A 114 8.29 -6.25 8.45
CA GLY A 114 8.55 -4.84 8.18
C GLY A 114 7.80 -4.38 6.93
N ALA A 115 7.04 -3.31 7.07
CA ALA A 115 6.42 -2.57 5.98
C ALA A 115 6.91 -1.11 6.03
N SER A 116 6.78 -0.40 4.91
CA SER A 116 7.07 1.02 4.85
C SER A 116 6.12 1.81 5.75
N VAL A 117 6.60 2.92 6.30
CA VAL A 117 5.76 3.89 7.02
C VAL A 117 5.60 5.11 6.13
N ARG A 118 4.35 5.52 5.89
CA ARG A 118 4.03 6.75 5.17
C ARG A 118 2.85 7.44 5.83
N CYS A 119 2.94 8.75 6.03
CA CYS A 119 1.83 9.53 6.53
C CYS A 119 0.75 9.65 5.45
N VAL A 120 -0.51 9.50 5.85
CA VAL A 120 -1.66 9.93 5.05
C VAL A 120 -1.93 11.39 5.42
N ARG A 121 -2.14 12.24 4.42
CA ARG A 121 -2.42 13.67 4.64
C ARG A 121 -3.92 13.92 4.47
N LEU A 122 -4.53 14.58 5.44
CA LEU A 122 -5.90 15.09 5.31
C LEU A 122 -5.95 16.15 4.21
N VAL A 123 -6.94 16.04 3.33
CA VAL A 123 -7.27 17.11 2.38
C VAL A 123 -8.00 18.19 3.19
N LYS A 124 -7.42 19.39 3.24
CA LYS A 124 -8.07 20.58 3.81
C LYS A 124 -8.95 21.24 2.76
#